data_AF-A0A2F0A426-F1
#
_entry.id   AF-A0A2F0A426-F1
#
_cell.length_a   1.000
_cell.length_b   1.000
_cell.length_c   1.000
_cell.angle_alpha   90.00
_cell.angle_beta   90.00
_cell.angle_gamma   90.00
#
_symmetry.space_group_name_H-M   'P 1'
#
loop_
_entity.id
_entity.type
_entity.pdbx_description
1 polymer ?
#
loop_
_entity_poly.entity_id
_entity_poly.type
_entity_poly.pdbx_seq_one_letter_code
_entity_poly.pdbx_strand_id
1 'polypeptide(L)'
;MKFFQFALILTSAVSLTLTSALADDCINKACPLSGKAVDGSKSVEFVAKFCCGKCVDKFEKDPTAYAEKVSKAADGKCAFSGKAAAKESKVSIAVCCGKCVKKGKADPKALLAKLQKKKD
;
A
#
# COMPACT_ATOMS: atom_id res chain seq x y z
N MET A 1 -27.22 50.47 18.23
CA MET A 1 -26.98 51.50 17.18
C MET A 1 -25.50 51.52 16.87
N LYS A 2 -25.13 51.55 15.57
CA LYS A 2 -23.87 52.11 15.02
C LYS A 2 -22.58 51.31 15.36
N PHE A 3 -21.76 50.78 14.44
CA PHE A 3 -21.45 51.19 13.07
C PHE A 3 -21.03 49.98 12.24
N PHE A 4 -21.69 49.87 11.10
CA PHE A 4 -21.25 49.17 9.91
C PHE A 4 -19.99 49.91 9.40
N GLN A 5 -18.82 49.29 9.41
CA GLN A 5 -17.70 49.75 8.61
C GLN A 5 -16.91 48.56 8.07
N PHE A 6 -17.00 48.43 6.76
CA PHE A 6 -16.19 47.60 5.89
C PHE A 6 -14.70 47.73 6.22
N ALA A 7 -14.04 46.61 6.50
CA ALA A 7 -12.63 46.43 6.22
C ALA A 7 -12.42 45.02 5.67
N LEU A 8 -12.53 44.95 4.35
CA LEU A 8 -12.08 43.88 3.48
C LEU A 8 -10.56 43.72 3.69
N ILE A 9 -10.14 42.74 4.48
CA ILE A 9 -8.75 42.28 4.50
C ILE A 9 -8.72 40.85 3.96
N LEU A 10 -8.48 40.80 2.65
CA LEU A 10 -7.90 39.70 1.91
C LEU A 10 -6.58 39.28 2.60
N THR A 11 -6.52 38.04 3.09
CA THR A 11 -5.38 37.12 2.88
C THR A 11 -5.79 35.75 3.38
N SER A 12 -6.58 35.05 2.57
CA SER A 12 -6.68 33.60 2.63
C SER A 12 -5.35 32.99 2.20
N ALA A 13 -4.41 32.85 3.13
CA ALA A 13 -3.32 31.89 2.98
C ALA A 13 -3.68 30.63 3.77
N VAL A 14 -4.76 29.94 3.34
CA VAL A 14 -4.88 28.52 3.64
C VAL A 14 -3.83 27.85 2.76
N SER A 15 -2.60 27.79 3.24
CA SER A 15 -1.58 26.90 2.70
C SER A 15 -2.06 25.48 3.00
N LEU A 16 -2.90 24.94 2.11
CA LEU A 16 -3.04 23.50 1.94
C LEU A 16 -1.68 23.02 1.45
N THR A 17 -0.76 22.79 2.38
CA THR A 17 0.35 21.88 2.15
C THR A 17 -0.29 20.52 1.91
N LEU A 18 -0.60 20.24 0.65
CA LEU A 18 -0.97 18.94 0.15
C LEU A 18 0.29 18.08 0.24
N THR A 19 0.69 17.75 1.47
CA THR A 19 1.74 16.78 1.76
C THR A 19 1.32 15.49 1.09
N SER A 20 2.16 15.03 0.18
CA SER A 20 1.99 13.82 -0.64
C SER A 20 1.76 12.59 0.23
N ALA A 21 0.51 12.33 0.61
CA ALA A 21 0.10 11.15 1.38
C ALA A 21 0.23 9.83 0.58
N LEU A 22 0.42 9.92 -0.75
CA LEU A 22 0.31 8.77 -1.65
C LEU A 22 1.44 7.72 -1.48
N ALA A 23 2.64 8.14 -1.07
CA ALA A 23 3.79 7.24 -0.94
C ALA A 23 3.83 6.47 0.39
N ASP A 24 3.11 6.93 1.42
CA ASP A 24 3.07 6.27 2.73
C ASP A 24 1.97 5.21 2.82
N ASP A 25 0.91 5.30 2.01
CA ASP A 25 -0.10 4.25 1.86
C ASP A 25 0.43 2.98 1.17
N CYS A 26 1.56 3.07 0.46
CA CYS A 26 2.18 1.94 -0.21
C CYS A 26 3.20 1.25 0.69
N ILE A 27 3.20 -0.09 0.67
CA ILE A 27 4.05 -0.91 1.56
C ILE A 27 5.54 -0.92 1.16
N ASN A 28 5.93 -0.16 0.14
CA ASN A 28 7.27 -0.14 -0.43
C ASN A 28 7.68 1.25 -0.92
N LYS A 29 8.98 1.56 -0.79
CA LYS A 29 9.59 2.81 -1.28
C LYS A 29 10.39 2.64 -2.59
N ALA A 30 10.64 1.40 -3.01
CA ALA A 30 11.29 1.07 -4.28
C ALA A 30 10.43 0.10 -5.11
N CYS A 31 10.43 0.25 -6.42
CA CYS A 31 9.69 -0.55 -7.37
C CYS A 31 10.22 -2.01 -7.33
N PRO A 32 9.38 -3.01 -7.01
CA PRO A 32 9.81 -4.41 -6.94
C PRO A 32 10.28 -4.99 -8.27
N LEU A 33 9.94 -4.36 -9.40
CA LEU A 33 10.35 -4.84 -10.72
C LEU A 33 11.68 -4.26 -11.20
N SER A 34 12.02 -3.04 -10.81
CA SER A 34 13.16 -2.30 -11.36
C SER A 34 14.14 -1.76 -10.31
N GLY A 35 13.78 -1.75 -9.03
CA GLY A 35 14.55 -1.16 -7.93
C GLY A 35 14.52 0.37 -7.88
N LYS A 36 13.90 1.05 -8.85
CA LYS A 36 13.79 2.52 -8.85
C LYS A 36 12.89 3.01 -7.72
N ALA A 37 13.19 4.18 -7.15
CA ALA A 37 12.31 4.83 -6.19
C ALA A 37 10.88 5.02 -6.74
N VAL A 38 9.90 4.99 -5.86
CA VAL A 38 8.48 5.18 -6.18
C VAL A 38 7.86 6.23 -5.27
N ASP A 39 6.89 6.96 -5.81
CA ASP A 39 6.21 8.08 -5.13
C ASP A 39 4.75 7.75 -4.75
N GLY A 40 4.31 6.51 -4.96
CA GLY A 40 2.93 6.07 -4.68
C GLY A 40 1.89 6.48 -5.73
N SER A 41 2.21 7.31 -6.72
CA SER A 41 1.27 7.78 -7.76
C SER A 41 0.77 6.66 -8.68
N LYS A 42 1.48 5.53 -8.69
CA LYS A 42 1.10 4.32 -9.45
C LYS A 42 1.26 3.13 -8.52
N SER A 43 0.16 2.44 -8.25
CA SER A 43 0.14 1.29 -7.37
C SER A 43 -0.66 0.13 -7.96
N VAL A 44 -0.45 -1.05 -7.39
CA VAL A 44 -1.20 -2.27 -7.64
C VAL A 44 -1.71 -2.77 -6.30
N GLU A 45 -3.02 -2.95 -6.19
CA GLU A 45 -3.64 -3.58 -5.01
C GLU A 45 -3.34 -5.08 -5.01
N PHE A 46 -2.87 -5.59 -3.89
CA PHE A 46 -2.78 -7.02 -3.61
C PHE A 46 -3.73 -7.39 -2.48
N VAL A 47 -4.52 -8.44 -2.69
CA VAL A 47 -5.47 -8.96 -1.69
C VAL A 47 -4.88 -10.22 -1.06
N ALA A 48 -4.41 -10.10 0.17
CA ALA A 48 -3.98 -11.21 1.00
C ALA A 48 -5.19 -11.87 1.67
N LYS A 49 -5.20 -13.21 1.75
CA LYS A 49 -6.31 -14.00 2.31
C LYS A 49 -5.84 -14.77 3.55
N PHE A 50 -6.62 -14.69 4.63
CA PHE A 50 -6.27 -15.22 5.94
C PHE A 50 -7.46 -15.93 6.62
N CYS A 51 -7.17 -16.84 7.55
CA CYS A 51 -8.22 -17.60 8.24
C CYS A 51 -8.87 -16.84 9.42
N CYS A 52 -8.25 -15.78 9.94
CA CYS A 52 -8.75 -15.04 11.10
C CYS A 52 -8.18 -13.61 11.18
N GLY A 53 -8.77 -12.78 12.04
CA GLY A 53 -8.34 -11.39 12.28
C GLY A 53 -6.90 -11.29 12.78
N LYS A 54 -6.47 -12.17 13.69
CA LYS A 54 -5.08 -12.18 14.19
C LYS A 54 -4.03 -12.35 13.08
N CYS A 55 -4.37 -13.09 12.03
CA CYS A 55 -3.49 -13.26 10.87
C CYS A 55 -3.48 -12.02 9.97
N VAL A 56 -4.62 -11.35 9.82
CA VAL A 56 -4.72 -10.03 9.17
C VAL A 56 -3.85 -9.02 9.91
N ASP A 57 -4.07 -8.86 11.23
CA ASP A 57 -3.32 -7.90 12.05
C ASP A 57 -1.81 -8.14 11.99
N LYS A 58 -1.39 -9.41 11.93
CA LYS A 58 0.03 -9.78 11.81
C LYS A 58 0.61 -9.37 10.47
N PHE A 59 -0.15 -9.53 9.39
CA PHE A 59 0.28 -9.11 8.05
C PHE A 59 0.32 -7.59 7.93
N GLU A 60 -0.72 -6.88 8.37
CA GLU A 60 -0.82 -5.41 8.25
C GLU A 60 0.27 -4.67 9.02
N LYS A 61 0.73 -5.23 10.15
CA LYS A 61 1.86 -4.67 10.90
C LYS A 61 3.17 -4.66 10.13
N ASP A 62 3.42 -5.68 9.31
CA ASP A 62 4.63 -5.75 8.47
C ASP A 62 4.40 -6.61 7.22
N PRO A 63 3.73 -6.06 6.19
CA PRO A 63 3.38 -6.82 4.99
C PRO A 63 4.61 -7.36 4.27
N THR A 64 5.71 -6.60 4.31
CA THR A 64 6.98 -6.94 3.66
C THR A 64 7.73 -8.08 4.33
N ALA A 65 7.67 -8.21 5.67
CA ALA A 65 8.28 -9.33 6.39
C ALA A 65 7.58 -10.67 6.11
N TYR A 66 6.30 -10.64 5.73
CA TYR A 66 5.51 -11.83 5.42
C TYR A 66 5.24 -12.02 3.92
N ALA A 67 5.79 -11.14 3.08
CA ALA A 67 5.57 -11.12 1.64
C ALA A 67 5.83 -12.47 0.97
N GLU A 68 6.93 -13.15 1.33
CA GLU A 68 7.27 -14.47 0.79
C GLU A 68 6.23 -15.52 1.18
N LYS A 69 5.87 -15.62 2.47
CA LYS A 69 4.85 -16.55 2.96
C LYS A 69 3.51 -16.33 2.27
N VAL A 70 3.11 -15.07 2.14
CA VAL A 70 1.82 -14.71 1.54
C VAL A 70 1.82 -14.97 0.04
N SER A 71 2.92 -14.70 -0.67
CA SER A 71 3.05 -15.00 -2.10
C SER A 71 3.02 -16.50 -2.43
N LYS A 72 3.51 -17.35 -1.52
CA LYS A 72 3.56 -18.81 -1.68
C LYS A 72 2.30 -19.52 -1.17
N ALA A 73 1.38 -18.80 -0.54
CA ALA A 73 0.14 -19.37 -0.06
C ALA A 73 -0.71 -19.85 -1.24
N ALA A 74 -1.22 -21.09 -1.13
CA ALA A 74 -2.18 -21.60 -2.09
C ALA A 74 -3.47 -20.79 -2.03
N ASP A 75 -4.15 -20.67 -3.17
CA ASP A 75 -5.39 -19.91 -3.26
C ASP A 75 -6.46 -20.43 -2.29
N GLY A 76 -7.12 -19.50 -1.61
CA GLY A 76 -8.10 -19.81 -0.58
C GLY A 76 -7.53 -20.37 0.73
N LYS A 77 -6.20 -20.41 0.90
CA LYS A 77 -5.56 -20.81 2.16
C LYS A 77 -4.88 -19.64 2.87
N CYS A 78 -4.85 -19.71 4.19
CA CYS A 78 -4.13 -18.79 5.04
C CYS A 78 -2.62 -19.03 4.95
N ALA A 79 -1.86 -17.99 4.66
CA ALA A 79 -0.39 -18.05 4.57
C ALA A 79 0.32 -18.45 5.86
N PHE A 80 -0.33 -18.30 7.02
CA PHE A 80 0.29 -18.59 8.33
C PHE A 80 0.01 -20.00 8.84
N SER A 81 -1.17 -20.56 8.55
CA SER A 81 -1.65 -21.81 9.13
C SER A 81 -2.09 -22.86 8.12
N GLY A 82 -2.22 -22.50 6.84
CA GLY A 82 -2.74 -23.39 5.79
C GLY A 82 -4.26 -23.66 5.85
N LYS A 83 -4.95 -23.16 6.88
CA LYS A 83 -6.42 -23.28 7.00
C LYS A 83 -7.13 -22.51 5.90
N ALA A 84 -8.40 -22.85 5.64
CA ALA A 84 -9.24 -22.09 4.69
C ALA A 84 -9.29 -20.61 5.07
N ALA A 85 -9.17 -19.74 4.07
CA ALA A 85 -9.27 -18.31 4.24
C ALA A 85 -10.74 -17.90 4.46
N ALA A 86 -10.95 -17.00 5.42
CA ALA A 86 -12.25 -16.45 5.77
C ALA A 86 -12.24 -14.91 5.84
N LYS A 87 -11.05 -14.30 5.83
CA LYS A 87 -10.80 -12.86 5.92
C LYS A 87 -9.80 -12.46 4.86
N GLU A 88 -9.79 -11.19 4.51
CA GLU A 88 -8.82 -10.62 3.57
C GLU A 88 -8.25 -9.30 4.10
N SER A 89 -7.08 -8.94 3.59
CA SER A 89 -6.40 -7.68 3.84
C SER A 89 -5.83 -7.17 2.52
N LYS A 90 -5.88 -5.87 2.33
CA LYS A 90 -5.50 -5.22 1.07
C LYS A 90 -4.28 -4.36 1.31
N VAL A 91 -3.29 -4.50 0.44
CA VAL A 91 -2.08 -3.67 0.47
C VAL A 91 -1.80 -3.08 -0.89
N SER A 92 -1.34 -1.83 -0.90
CA SER A 92 -0.94 -1.13 -2.11
C SER A 92 0.54 -1.30 -2.35
N ILE A 93 0.91 -1.80 -3.54
CA ILE A 93 2.28 -1.97 -3.98
C ILE A 93 2.59 -0.90 -5.02
N ALA A 94 3.44 0.06 -4.68
CA ALA A 94 3.86 1.12 -5.59
C ALA A 94 4.82 0.61 -6.66
N VAL A 95 4.65 1.11 -7.90
CA VAL A 95 5.46 0.76 -9.06
C VAL A 95 5.87 2.01 -9.85
N CYS A 96 7.04 1.99 -10.47
CA CYS A 96 7.62 3.20 -11.04
C CYS A 96 7.02 3.66 -12.38
N CYS A 97 6.24 2.84 -13.09
CA CYS A 97 5.67 3.22 -14.39
C CYS A 97 4.40 2.44 -14.77
N GLY A 98 3.67 2.92 -15.77
CA GLY A 98 2.44 2.28 -16.24
C GLY A 98 2.63 0.86 -16.80
N LYS A 99 3.79 0.57 -17.39
CA LYS A 99 4.13 -0.80 -17.83
C LYS A 99 4.26 -1.75 -16.63
N CYS A 100 4.82 -1.28 -15.53
CA CYS A 100 4.89 -2.04 -14.28
C CYS A 100 3.52 -2.26 -13.64
N VAL A 101 2.59 -1.31 -13.76
CA VAL A 101 1.18 -1.51 -13.35
C VAL A 101 0.56 -2.67 -14.12
N LYS A 102 0.73 -2.71 -15.45
CA LYS A 102 0.20 -3.80 -16.29
C LYS A 102 0.78 -5.17 -15.89
N LYS A 103 2.10 -5.25 -15.71
CA LYS A 103 2.78 -6.48 -15.26
C LYS A 103 2.33 -6.90 -13.86
N GLY A 104 2.19 -5.93 -12.96
CA GLY A 104 1.77 -6.17 -11.59
C GLY A 104 0.32 -6.64 -11.47
N LYS A 105 -0.59 -6.11 -12.28
CA LYS A 105 -1.97 -6.60 -12.33
C LYS A 105 -2.08 -8.03 -12.87
N ALA A 106 -1.19 -8.41 -13.79
CA ALA A 106 -1.15 -9.77 -14.32
C ALA A 106 -0.60 -10.78 -13.29
N ASP A 107 0.36 -10.36 -12.46
CA ASP A 107 0.92 -11.21 -11.39
C ASP A 107 1.25 -10.39 -10.12
N PRO A 108 0.23 -10.10 -9.30
CA PRO A 108 0.42 -9.30 -8.10
C PRO A 108 1.12 -10.10 -6.99
N LYS A 109 1.05 -11.45 -7.02
CA LYS A 109 1.82 -12.32 -6.11
C LYS A 109 3.32 -12.17 -6.35
N ALA A 110 3.76 -12.11 -7.61
CA ALA A 110 5.17 -11.88 -7.94
C ALA A 110 5.67 -10.49 -7.54
N LEU A 111 4.82 -9.46 -7.56
CA LEU A 111 5.20 -8.15 -7.00
C LEU A 111 5.47 -8.26 -5.50
N LEU A 112 4.54 -8.87 -4.76
CA LEU A 112 4.67 -9.02 -3.32
C LEU A 112 5.93 -9.84 -2.97
N ALA A 113 6.16 -10.97 -3.64
CA ALA A 113 7.33 -11.82 -3.41
C ALA A 113 8.68 -11.07 -3.50
N LYS A 114 8.76 -10.04 -4.35
CA LYS A 114 9.96 -9.22 -4.55
C LYS A 114 10.16 -8.13 -3.48
N LEU A 115 9.16 -7.91 -2.62
CA LEU A 115 9.21 -6.94 -1.52
C LEU A 115 9.67 -7.55 -0.19
N GLN A 116 10.08 -8.81 -0.18
CA GLN A 116 10.66 -9.43 1.01
C GLN A 116 11.78 -8.54 1.58
N LYS A 117 11.69 -8.24 2.89
CA LYS A 117 12.83 -7.65 3.60
C LYS A 117 14.00 -8.61 3.43
N LYS A 118 15.09 -8.14 2.81
CA LYS A 118 16.36 -8.85 2.91
C LYS A 118 16.69 -8.88 4.39
N LYS A 119 16.95 -10.08 4.94
CA LYS A 119 17.65 -10.17 6.21
C LYS A 119 19.05 -9.64 5.93
N ASP A 120 19.30 -8.41 6.34
CA ASP A 120 20.66 -7.89 6.53
C ASP A 120 21.39 -8.74 7.56
#